data_AF-A0A4Q3C0E4-F1
#
_entry.id   AF-A0A4Q3C0E4-F1
#
_cell.length_a   1.000
_cell.length_b   1.000
_cell.length_c   1.000
_cell.angle_alpha   90.00
_cell.angle_beta   90.00
_cell.angle_gamma   90.00
#
_symmetry.space_group_name_H-M   'P 1'
#
loop_
_entity.id
_entity.type
_entity.pdbx_description
1 polymer ?
#
loop_
_entity_poly.entity_id
_entity_poly.type
_entity_poly.pdbx_seq_one_letter_code
_entity_poly.pdbx_strand_id
1 'polypeptide(L)'
;MGGTVSGRLSLICGAFGAAILGIAVLMFVLTSTADRAVASASASAASSFSHVGVASCAGSTCHGRTEPTGKIVRQDEILHWQDASSRTGAHSRAFAVLASARGQAIAAKLGIGSATSAGECLGCHADPAYAGKGPRWHVEDGVGC
;
A
#
# COMPACT_ATOMS: atom_id res chain seq x y z
N MET A 1 43.14 27.99 -48.83
CA MET A 1 41.78 28.30 -48.36
C MET A 1 41.21 27.03 -47.74
N GLY A 2 40.83 27.04 -46.46
CA GLY A 2 40.22 25.88 -45.79
C GLY A 2 40.90 25.56 -44.46
N GLY A 3 40.17 25.64 -43.34
CA GLY A 3 40.69 25.14 -42.06
C GLY A 3 39.99 25.53 -40.75
N THR A 4 39.06 26.49 -40.70
CA THR A 4 38.53 26.98 -39.40
C THR A 4 37.06 26.65 -39.13
N VAL A 5 36.32 26.13 -40.11
CA VAL A 5 34.87 25.83 -39.97
C VAL A 5 34.60 24.54 -39.19
N SER A 6 35.52 23.55 -39.24
CA SER A 6 35.32 22.22 -38.63
C SER A 6 35.33 22.21 -37.09
N GLY A 7 36.15 23.05 -36.46
CA GLY A 7 36.28 23.10 -35.00
C GLY A 7 35.09 23.77 -34.29
N ARG A 8 34.53 24.82 -34.89
CA ARG A 8 33.36 25.54 -34.33
C ARG A 8 32.09 24.70 -34.45
N LEU A 9 31.94 23.93 -35.54
CA LEU A 9 30.80 23.04 -35.75
C LEU A 9 30.81 21.85 -34.75
N SER A 10 31.98 21.31 -34.43
CA SER A 10 32.12 20.23 -33.42
C SER A 10 31.82 20.70 -31.99
N LEU A 11 32.24 21.92 -31.61
CA LEU A 11 31.91 22.49 -30.30
C LEU A 11 30.40 22.77 -30.15
N ILE A 12 29.76 23.26 -31.22
CA ILE A 12 28.32 23.55 -31.24
C ILE A 12 27.53 22.23 -31.14
N CYS A 13 27.88 21.20 -31.92
CA CYS A 13 27.25 19.86 -31.82
C CYS A 13 27.43 19.23 -30.42
N GLY A 14 28.60 19.38 -29.79
CA GLY A 14 28.86 18.88 -28.44
C GLY A 14 27.99 19.57 -27.38
N ALA A 15 27.82 20.89 -27.48
CA ALA A 15 26.96 21.66 -26.58
C ALA A 15 25.46 21.32 -26.76
N PHE A 16 25.01 21.12 -28.00
CA PHE A 16 23.65 20.64 -28.28
C PHE A 16 23.41 19.22 -27.74
N GLY A 17 24.38 18.31 -27.89
CA GLY A 17 24.30 16.97 -27.33
C GLY A 17 24.20 16.95 -25.80
N ALA A 18 25.01 17.78 -25.12
CA ALA A 18 24.98 17.91 -23.66
C ALA A 18 23.66 18.56 -23.16
N ALA A 19 23.13 19.55 -23.88
CA ALA A 19 21.86 20.17 -23.55
C ALA A 19 20.68 19.21 -23.72
N ILE A 20 20.65 18.42 -24.81
CA ILE A 20 19.61 17.40 -25.05
C ILE A 20 19.67 16.32 -23.98
N LEU A 21 20.87 15.86 -23.60
CA LEU A 21 21.04 14.87 -22.53
C LEU A 21 20.58 15.42 -21.17
N GLY A 22 20.92 16.67 -20.86
CA GLY A 22 20.46 17.34 -19.63
C GLY A 22 18.94 17.50 -19.57
N ILE A 23 18.30 17.87 -20.68
CA ILE A 23 16.84 17.97 -20.79
C ILE A 23 16.19 16.60 -20.66
N ALA A 24 16.76 15.55 -21.26
CA ALA A 24 16.24 14.18 -21.16
C ALA A 24 16.32 13.64 -19.71
N VAL A 25 17.43 13.89 -19.01
CA VAL A 25 17.58 13.53 -17.59
C VAL A 25 16.58 14.31 -16.72
N LEU A 26 16.43 15.61 -16.97
CA LEU A 26 15.46 16.44 -16.25
C LEU A 26 14.02 15.96 -16.48
N MET A 27 13.65 15.64 -17.72
CA MET A 27 12.33 15.08 -18.07
C MET A 27 12.09 13.73 -17.39
N PHE A 28 13.09 12.84 -17.34
CA PHE A 28 12.99 11.54 -16.67
C PHE A 28 12.83 11.67 -15.14
N VAL A 29 13.54 12.62 -14.52
CA VAL A 29 13.38 12.94 -13.09
C VAL A 29 11.98 13.52 -12.82
N LEU A 30 11.50 14.42 -13.68
CA LEU A 30 10.17 15.03 -13.54
C LEU A 30 9.03 13.99 -13.69
N THR A 31 9.10 13.10 -14.68
CA THR A 31 8.07 12.06 -14.89
C THR A 31 8.05 11.02 -13.77
N SER A 32 9.20 10.67 -13.20
CA SER A 32 9.30 9.70 -12.09
C SER A 32 8.60 10.15 -10.80
N THR A 33 8.44 11.47 -10.59
CA THR A 33 7.74 12.00 -9.41
C THR A 33 6.23 11.99 -9.54
N ALA A 34 5.71 12.08 -10.77
CA ALA A 34 4.27 12.12 -11.04
C ALA A 34 3.60 10.75 -10.73
N ASP A 35 4.26 9.64 -11.05
CA ASP A 35 3.72 8.30 -10.82
C ASP A 35 3.58 7.95 -9.32
N ARG A 36 4.43 8.51 -8.44
CA ARG A 36 4.32 8.27 -6.98
C ARG A 36 3.17 9.03 -6.33
N ALA A 37 2.76 10.16 -6.90
CA ALA A 37 1.66 10.97 -6.36
C ALA A 37 0.29 10.33 -6.61
N VAL A 38 0.08 9.72 -7.78
CA VAL A 38 -1.19 9.09 -8.17
C VAL A 38 -1.46 7.81 -7.36
N ALA A 39 -0.43 7.04 -7.03
CA ALA A 39 -0.58 5.84 -6.20
C ALA A 39 -1.04 6.14 -4.75
N SER A 40 -0.76 7.35 -4.24
CA SER A 40 -1.18 7.76 -2.88
C SER A 40 -2.61 8.32 -2.83
N ALA A 41 -3.11 8.89 -3.93
CA ALA A 41 -4.41 9.58 -3.95
C ALA A 41 -5.61 8.62 -3.93
N SER A 42 -5.46 7.41 -4.48
CA SER A 42 -6.54 6.41 -4.54
C SER A 42 -6.84 5.74 -3.19
N ALA A 43 -6.01 5.95 -2.17
CA ALA A 43 -6.14 5.30 -0.86
C ALA A 43 -6.82 6.15 0.22
N SER A 44 -7.16 7.42 -0.05
CA SER A 44 -7.58 8.36 1.00
C SER A 44 -8.75 9.24 0.58
N ALA A 45 -9.94 8.64 0.40
CA ALA A 45 -11.15 9.38 0.72
C ALA A 45 -11.18 9.51 2.24
N ALA A 46 -10.62 10.58 2.79
CA ALA A 46 -10.62 10.86 4.22
C ALA A 46 -12.08 10.99 4.69
N SER A 47 -12.65 9.88 5.16
CA SER A 47 -13.93 9.90 5.83
C SER A 47 -13.74 10.57 7.18
N SER A 48 -14.68 11.42 7.58
CA SER A 48 -14.74 12.04 8.91
C SER A 48 -15.05 11.01 10.03
N PHE A 49 -14.95 9.71 9.73
CA PHE A 49 -15.30 8.62 10.62
C PHE A 49 -14.04 7.89 11.07
N SER A 50 -13.95 7.60 12.36
CA SER A 50 -12.88 6.76 12.91
C SER A 50 -13.17 5.28 12.64
N HIS A 51 -12.16 4.53 12.20
CA HIS A 51 -12.24 3.08 12.15
C HIS A 51 -12.31 2.52 13.58
N VAL A 52 -13.45 1.98 14.00
CA VAL A 52 -13.70 1.59 15.40
C VAL A 52 -12.99 0.30 15.84
N GLY A 53 -12.53 -0.51 14.88
CA GLY A 53 -11.79 -1.75 15.11
C GLY A 53 -12.70 -2.98 15.08
N VAL A 54 -12.19 -4.11 14.60
CA VAL A 54 -13.01 -5.30 14.27
C VAL A 54 -13.67 -5.91 15.52
N ALA A 55 -13.02 -5.80 16.68
CA ALA A 55 -13.56 -6.23 17.96
C ALA A 55 -14.91 -5.55 18.32
N SER A 56 -15.20 -4.37 17.76
CA SER A 56 -16.51 -3.72 17.96
C SER A 56 -17.68 -4.44 17.27
N CYS A 57 -17.40 -5.26 16.26
CA CYS A 57 -18.40 -6.04 15.51
C CYS A 57 -18.80 -7.34 16.23
N ALA A 58 -17.96 -7.82 17.15
CA ALA A 58 -18.03 -9.15 17.77
C ALA A 58 -19.17 -9.33 18.80
N GLY A 59 -20.09 -8.38 18.93
CA GLY A 59 -21.24 -8.51 19.82
C GLY A 59 -22.24 -9.56 19.30
N SER A 60 -22.81 -10.38 20.20
CA SER A 60 -23.78 -11.44 19.85
C SER A 60 -25.09 -10.93 19.24
N THR A 61 -25.41 -9.64 19.44
CA THR A 61 -26.53 -8.95 18.80
C THR A 61 -26.18 -8.36 17.44
N CYS A 62 -24.89 -8.31 17.09
CA CYS A 62 -24.36 -7.71 15.87
C CYS A 62 -23.88 -8.82 14.91
N HIS A 63 -22.58 -9.18 14.97
CA HIS A 63 -21.94 -10.16 14.08
C HIS A 63 -21.20 -11.28 14.83
N GLY A 64 -21.44 -11.42 16.14
CA GLY A 64 -20.77 -12.38 17.03
C GLY A 64 -21.66 -13.46 17.63
N ARG A 65 -22.73 -13.84 16.94
CA ARG A 65 -23.60 -14.94 17.35
C ARG A 65 -22.89 -16.27 17.14
N THR A 66 -23.05 -17.20 18.09
CA THR A 66 -22.47 -18.55 18.01
C THR A 66 -23.10 -19.44 16.93
N GLU A 67 -24.34 -19.13 16.54
CA GLU A 67 -25.12 -19.86 15.54
C GLU A 67 -25.68 -18.89 14.49
N PRO A 68 -25.81 -19.28 13.21
CA PRO A 68 -26.21 -18.39 12.11
C PRO A 68 -27.71 -18.11 12.03
N THR A 69 -28.31 -17.62 13.11
CA THR A 69 -29.78 -17.48 13.24
C THR A 69 -30.31 -16.09 12.96
N GLY A 70 -29.48 -15.18 12.44
CA GLY A 70 -29.96 -13.87 12.03
C GLY A 70 -30.95 -13.95 10.85
N LYS A 71 -31.92 -13.02 10.85
CA LYS A 71 -33.07 -13.06 9.91
C LYS A 71 -32.69 -12.73 8.46
N ILE A 72 -31.71 -11.86 8.26
CA ILE A 72 -31.29 -11.34 6.95
C ILE A 72 -29.83 -11.70 6.68
N VAL A 73 -28.95 -11.37 7.62
CA VAL A 73 -27.55 -11.83 7.68
C VAL A 73 -27.43 -12.87 8.78
N ARG A 74 -26.42 -13.74 8.72
CA ARG A 74 -26.28 -14.86 9.66
C ARG A 74 -25.95 -14.39 11.07
N GLN A 75 -25.27 -13.25 11.20
CA GLN A 75 -24.79 -12.66 12.46
C GLN A 75 -23.66 -13.45 13.15
N ASP A 76 -23.02 -14.39 12.45
CA ASP A 76 -21.87 -15.17 12.92
C ASP A 76 -20.56 -14.81 12.17
N GLU A 77 -20.56 -13.71 11.41
CA GLU A 77 -19.50 -13.39 10.47
C GLU A 77 -18.14 -13.20 11.15
N ILE A 78 -18.11 -12.72 12.40
CA ILE A 78 -16.86 -12.58 13.16
C ILE A 78 -16.17 -13.93 13.36
N LEU A 79 -16.92 -15.02 13.55
CA LEU A 79 -16.35 -16.35 13.80
C LEU A 79 -15.66 -16.87 12.55
N HIS A 80 -16.26 -16.63 11.38
CA HIS A 80 -15.67 -17.01 10.10
C HIS A 80 -14.46 -16.15 9.72
N TRP A 81 -14.48 -14.87 10.06
CA TRP A 81 -13.35 -13.97 9.86
C TRP A 81 -12.19 -14.32 10.81
N GLN A 82 -12.45 -14.60 12.09
CA GLN A 82 -11.41 -14.94 13.08
C GLN A 82 -10.78 -16.33 12.87
N ASP A 83 -11.42 -17.23 12.13
CA ASP A 83 -10.85 -18.55 11.81
C ASP A 83 -9.68 -18.43 10.82
N ALA A 84 -8.51 -18.11 11.36
CA ALA A 84 -7.26 -17.95 10.64
C ALA A 84 -6.78 -19.24 9.93
N SER A 85 -7.40 -20.40 10.15
CA SER A 85 -7.06 -21.63 9.41
C SER A 85 -7.88 -21.78 8.13
N SER A 86 -9.05 -21.13 8.08
CA SER A 86 -9.97 -21.22 6.95
C SER A 86 -9.60 -20.31 5.78
N ARG A 87 -10.31 -20.51 4.67
CA ARG A 87 -10.26 -19.56 3.53
C ARG A 87 -10.90 -18.22 3.89
N THR A 88 -11.97 -18.22 4.70
CA THR A 88 -12.70 -17.00 5.08
C THR A 88 -11.92 -16.12 6.06
N GLY A 89 -11.04 -16.71 6.89
CA GLY A 89 -10.13 -15.96 7.77
C GLY A 89 -8.77 -15.66 7.16
N ALA A 90 -8.62 -15.71 5.83
CA ALA A 90 -7.36 -15.26 5.18
C ALA A 90 -7.06 -13.80 5.47
N HIS A 91 -8.11 -12.99 5.58
CA HIS A 91 -8.03 -11.57 5.87
C HIS A 91 -7.59 -11.27 7.30
N SER A 92 -8.07 -12.00 8.31
CA SER A 92 -7.64 -11.81 9.70
C SER A 92 -6.18 -12.15 9.95
N ARG A 93 -5.60 -13.08 9.17
CA ARG A 93 -4.16 -13.40 9.23
C ARG A 93 -3.29 -12.62 8.23
N ALA A 94 -3.87 -11.69 7.47
CA ALA A 94 -3.15 -11.02 6.38
C ALA A 94 -1.93 -10.24 6.88
N PHE A 95 -2.02 -9.62 8.05
CA PHE A 95 -0.87 -8.94 8.66
C PHE A 95 0.21 -9.95 9.09
N ALA A 96 -0.20 -11.06 9.71
CA ALA A 96 0.73 -12.07 10.21
C ALA A 96 1.63 -12.65 9.11
N VAL A 97 1.17 -12.73 7.86
CA VAL A 97 2.02 -13.22 6.76
C VAL A 97 3.18 -12.26 6.43
N LEU A 98 3.08 -10.98 6.77
CA LEU A 98 4.18 -10.01 6.61
C LEU A 98 5.32 -10.28 7.60
N ALA A 99 5.00 -10.78 8.80
CA ALA A 99 6.00 -11.17 9.80
C ALA A 99 6.72 -12.49 9.44
N SER A 100 6.22 -13.26 8.46
CA SER A 100 6.85 -14.51 8.04
C SER A 100 8.22 -14.26 7.39
N ALA A 101 9.09 -15.28 7.43
CA ALA A 101 10.38 -15.25 6.73
C ALA A 101 10.23 -14.91 5.24
N ARG A 102 9.16 -15.37 4.59
CA ARG A 102 8.87 -15.06 3.19
C ARG A 102 8.50 -13.59 3.01
N GLY A 103 7.63 -13.05 3.85
CA GLY A 103 7.23 -11.63 3.79
C GLY A 103 8.43 -10.70 3.94
N GLN A 104 9.26 -10.97 4.95
CA GLN A 104 10.49 -10.22 5.19
C GLN A 104 11.51 -10.36 4.06
N ALA A 105 11.66 -11.55 3.48
CA ALA A 105 12.54 -11.75 2.32
C ALA A 105 12.09 -10.98 1.07
N ILE A 106 10.77 -10.82 0.86
CA ILE A 106 10.24 -10.02 -0.24
C ILE A 106 10.54 -8.54 0.01
N ALA A 107 10.25 -8.02 1.20
CA ALA A 107 10.52 -6.61 1.53
C ALA A 107 12.02 -6.26 1.45
N ALA A 108 12.90 -7.18 1.88
CA ALA A 108 14.34 -7.03 1.73
C ALA A 108 14.78 -6.94 0.26
N LYS A 109 14.20 -7.76 -0.64
CA LYS A 109 14.49 -7.71 -2.09
C LYS A 109 14.00 -6.42 -2.74
N LEU A 110 12.89 -5.87 -2.24
CA LEU A 110 12.33 -4.61 -2.73
C LEU A 110 13.05 -3.38 -2.14
N GLY A 111 13.82 -3.53 -1.07
CA GLY A 111 14.55 -2.43 -0.43
C GLY A 111 13.64 -1.46 0.33
N ILE A 112 12.48 -1.91 0.82
CA ILE A 112 11.43 -1.07 1.43
C ILE A 112 11.37 -1.17 2.97
N GLY A 113 12.35 -1.81 3.60
CA GLY A 113 12.39 -2.02 5.06
C GLY A 113 11.60 -3.26 5.50
N SER A 114 11.08 -3.25 6.73
CA SER A 114 10.29 -4.38 7.26
C SER A 114 8.92 -4.45 6.56
N ALA A 115 8.52 -5.66 6.17
CA ALA A 115 7.21 -5.89 5.58
C ALA A 115 6.05 -5.43 6.50
N THR A 116 6.21 -5.53 7.82
CA THR A 116 5.19 -5.15 8.81
C THR A 116 5.04 -3.65 9.03
N SER A 117 5.92 -2.82 8.45
CA SER A 117 5.87 -1.37 8.55
C SER A 117 5.85 -0.65 7.20
N ALA A 118 6.14 -1.36 6.10
CA ALA A 118 6.14 -0.81 4.76
C ALA A 118 4.71 -0.52 4.28
N GLY A 119 4.43 0.72 3.88
CA GLY A 119 3.11 1.13 3.39
C GLY A 119 2.66 0.35 2.15
N GLU A 120 3.61 -0.06 1.31
CA GLU A 120 3.40 -0.91 0.14
C GLU A 120 2.82 -2.29 0.50
N CYS A 121 3.15 -2.81 1.68
CA CYS A 121 2.61 -4.06 2.19
C CYS A 121 1.29 -3.82 2.95
N LEU A 122 1.28 -2.81 3.82
CA LEU A 122 0.16 -2.53 4.72
C LEU A 122 -1.10 -2.09 3.97
N GLY A 123 -0.99 -1.51 2.76
CA GLY A 123 -2.16 -1.13 1.96
C GLY A 123 -3.10 -2.27 1.59
N CYS A 124 -2.63 -3.53 1.60
CA CYS A 124 -3.46 -4.71 1.31
C CYS A 124 -3.47 -5.74 2.45
N HIS A 125 -2.48 -5.71 3.34
CA HIS A 125 -2.32 -6.72 4.40
C HIS A 125 -2.77 -6.22 5.78
N ALA A 126 -3.25 -4.99 5.87
CA ALA A 126 -3.91 -4.42 7.03
C ALA A 126 -5.02 -3.49 6.56
N ASP A 127 -5.96 -3.18 7.45
CA ASP A 127 -6.92 -2.11 7.20
C ASP A 127 -6.18 -0.75 7.18
N PRO A 128 -6.23 0.00 6.07
CA PRO A 128 -5.61 1.31 5.96
C PRO A 128 -6.38 2.41 6.72
N ALA A 129 -6.36 2.37 8.05
CA ALA A 129 -6.97 3.40 8.90
C ALA A 129 -6.10 4.67 9.01
N TYR A 130 -5.73 5.28 7.89
CA TYR A 130 -4.79 6.41 7.84
C TYR A 130 -5.34 7.70 8.45
N ALA A 131 -6.65 7.94 8.33
CA ALA A 131 -7.29 9.20 8.72
C ALA A 131 -8.02 9.15 10.09
N GLY A 132 -8.06 7.99 10.77
CA GLY A 132 -8.74 7.88 12.05
C GLY A 132 -8.77 6.45 12.59
N LYS A 133 -7.99 6.19 13.64
CA LYS A 133 -7.95 4.90 14.35
C LYS A 133 -8.70 5.03 15.67
N GLY A 134 -9.77 4.25 15.82
CA GLY A 134 -10.46 4.10 17.09
C GLY A 134 -9.63 3.31 18.10
N PRO A 135 -9.97 3.35 19.39
CA PRO A 135 -9.18 2.75 20.46
C PRO A 135 -9.10 1.22 20.43
N ARG A 136 -9.93 0.55 19.61
CA ARG A 136 -9.93 -0.91 19.43
C ARG A 136 -9.42 -1.33 18.04
N TRP A 137 -8.91 -0.38 17.25
CA TRP A 137 -8.27 -0.71 15.98
C TRP A 137 -6.86 -1.22 16.22
N HIS A 138 -6.52 -2.33 15.57
CA HIS A 138 -5.18 -2.91 15.58
C HIS A 138 -4.75 -3.20 14.15
N VAL A 139 -3.50 -2.90 13.81
CA VAL A 139 -2.96 -3.21 12.46
C VAL A 139 -2.88 -4.73 12.26
N GLU A 140 -2.73 -5.46 13.36
CA GLU A 140 -2.65 -6.91 13.44
C GLU A 140 -3.98 -7.60 13.16
N ASP A 141 -5.11 -6.88 13.19
CA ASP A 141 -6.41 -7.40 12.75
C ASP A 141 -6.35 -7.80 11.26
N GLY A 142 -5.36 -7.34 10.51
CA GLY A 142 -5.25 -7.62 9.08
C GLY A 142 -6.32 -6.87 8.30
N VAL A 143 -6.94 -7.53 7.33
CA VAL A 143 -8.02 -6.93 6.53
C VAL A 143 -9.33 -7.08 7.30
N GLY A 144 -9.81 -5.97 7.85
CA GLY A 144 -10.97 -5.89 8.75
C GLY A 144 -12.32 -5.74 8.07
N CYS A 145 -13.35 -5.53 8.91
CA CYS A 145 -14.74 -5.27 8.53
C CYS A 145 -15.02 -3.77 8.32
#